data_AF-A0A3N9WPM4-F1
#
_entry.id   AF-A0A3N9WPM4-F1
#
_cell.length_a   1.000
_cell.length_b   1.000
_cell.length_c   1.000
_cell.angle_alpha   90.00
_cell.angle_beta   90.00
_cell.angle_gamma   90.00
#
_symmetry.space_group_name_H-M   'P 1'
#
loop_
_entity.id
_entity.type
_entity.pdbx_description
1 polymer ?
#
loop_
_entity_poly.entity_id
_entity_poly.type
_entity_poly.pdbx_seq_one_letter_code
_entity_poly.pdbx_strand_id
1 'polypeptide(L)'
;MLAAVHIVVRVNPQVGPAVFGPTLRTQVIGADAAAMRAQVAQAYDELRGQVGVADGQPVGRLNATLLGYRIVSYTDDEVALRLLTEASGGSGSSLMVSTEVRVRWTDSDWALLAPAGGTFDQAVTVVLDPYTSMFLPFSAGR
;
A
#
# COMPACT_ATOMS: atom_id res chain seq x y z
N MET A 1 3.12 -9.48 -9.24
CA MET A 1 2.53 -9.27 -7.89
C MET A 1 3.51 -8.67 -6.90
N LEU A 2 4.78 -9.08 -6.90
CA LEU A 2 5.82 -8.45 -6.07
C LEU A 2 5.93 -6.93 -6.29
N ALA A 3 5.79 -6.45 -7.54
CA ALA A 3 5.80 -5.02 -7.85
C ALA A 3 4.69 -4.23 -7.11
N ALA A 4 3.46 -4.73 -7.10
CA ALA A 4 2.34 -4.08 -6.39
C ALA A 4 2.64 -3.94 -4.89
N VAL A 5 3.12 -5.01 -4.26
CA VAL A 5 3.55 -5.01 -2.86
C VAL A 5 4.66 -3.99 -2.60
N HIS A 6 5.69 -4.01 -3.44
CA HIS A 6 6.84 -3.11 -3.33
C HIS A 6 6.42 -1.64 -3.42
N ILE A 7 5.54 -1.30 -4.36
CA ILE A 7 5.04 0.07 -4.53
C ILE A 7 4.20 0.47 -3.31
N VAL A 8 3.24 -0.35 -2.89
CA VAL A 8 2.36 -0.05 -1.74
C VAL A 8 3.14 0.20 -0.45
N VAL A 9 4.20 -0.59 -0.19
CA VAL A 9 5.07 -0.37 0.97
C VAL A 9 5.84 0.95 0.83
N ARG A 10 6.36 1.25 -0.36
CA ARG A 10 7.21 2.44 -0.58
C ARG A 10 6.45 3.75 -0.66
N VAL A 11 5.14 3.74 -0.90
CA VAL A 11 4.29 4.94 -0.82
C VAL A 11 3.77 5.21 0.60
N ASN A 12 4.11 4.37 1.59
CA ASN A 12 3.70 4.59 2.97
C ASN A 12 4.37 5.85 3.57
N PRO A 13 3.64 6.74 4.26
CA PRO A 13 4.24 7.94 4.87
C PRO A 13 5.40 7.62 5.83
N GLN A 14 5.33 6.51 6.57
CA GLN A 14 6.32 6.13 7.57
C GLN A 14 7.71 5.86 6.99
N VAL A 15 7.82 5.47 5.71
CA VAL A 15 9.14 5.23 5.09
C VAL A 15 9.88 6.52 4.76
N GLY A 16 9.23 7.68 4.87
CA GLY A 16 9.82 9.00 4.69
C GLY A 16 9.89 9.48 3.23
N PRO A 17 10.03 10.81 3.01
CA PRO A 17 9.87 11.43 1.70
C PRO A 17 10.96 11.06 0.70
N ALA A 18 12.14 10.65 1.18
CA ALA A 18 13.21 10.13 0.33
C ALA A 18 12.80 8.82 -0.39
N VAL A 19 11.85 8.06 0.18
CA VAL A 19 11.37 6.79 -0.38
C VAL A 19 10.03 6.99 -1.08
N PHE A 20 9.03 7.57 -0.40
CA PHE A 20 7.71 7.74 -1.01
C PHE A 20 7.69 8.78 -2.13
N GLY A 21 8.48 9.85 -2.04
CA GLY A 21 8.49 10.92 -3.02
C GLY A 21 8.86 10.46 -4.43
N PRO A 22 10.02 9.80 -4.62
CA PRO A 22 10.38 9.22 -5.92
C PRO A 22 9.37 8.19 -6.41
N THR A 23 8.94 7.27 -5.52
CA THR A 23 7.99 6.20 -5.87
C THR A 23 6.67 6.78 -6.38
N LEU A 24 6.11 7.77 -5.70
CA LEU A 24 4.89 8.46 -6.13
C LEU A 24 5.08 9.20 -7.46
N ARG A 25 6.28 9.68 -7.79
CA ARG A 25 6.53 10.35 -9.08
C ARG A 25 6.67 9.38 -10.25
N THR A 26 7.31 8.23 -10.02
CA THR A 26 7.73 7.34 -11.11
C THR A 26 6.91 6.06 -11.23
N GLN A 27 6.29 5.60 -10.14
CA GLN A 27 5.58 4.32 -10.07
C GLN A 27 4.11 4.46 -9.67
N VAL A 28 3.57 5.68 -9.66
CA VAL A 28 2.14 5.95 -9.43
C VAL A 28 1.57 6.83 -10.55
N ILE A 29 0.52 6.34 -11.17
CA ILE A 29 -0.14 6.92 -12.35
C ILE A 29 -1.66 7.02 -12.14
N GLY A 30 -2.37 7.57 -13.12
CA GLY A 30 -3.82 7.75 -13.09
C GLY A 30 -4.25 9.14 -12.63
N ALA A 31 -5.55 9.40 -12.73
CA ALA A 31 -6.14 10.72 -12.48
C ALA A 31 -5.89 11.22 -11.05
N ASP A 32 -5.93 10.32 -10.07
CA ASP A 32 -5.79 10.65 -8.65
C ASP A 32 -4.32 10.64 -8.15
N ALA A 33 -3.33 10.45 -9.03
CA ALA A 33 -1.93 10.38 -8.61
C ALA A 33 -1.43 11.68 -7.95
N ALA A 34 -1.94 12.83 -8.37
CA ALA A 34 -1.63 14.11 -7.73
C ALA A 34 -2.28 14.22 -6.34
N ALA A 35 -3.52 13.75 -6.18
CA ALA A 35 -4.20 13.71 -4.89
C ALA A 35 -3.48 12.79 -3.91
N MET A 36 -3.07 11.60 -4.37
CA MET A 36 -2.29 10.65 -3.57
C MET A 36 -0.96 11.26 -3.09
N ARG A 37 -0.26 12.03 -3.95
CA ARG A 37 0.96 12.74 -3.55
C ARG A 37 0.73 13.72 -2.41
N ALA A 38 -0.33 14.52 -2.51
CA ALA A 38 -0.68 15.49 -1.47
C ALA A 38 -1.04 14.78 -0.15
N GLN A 39 -1.85 13.73 -0.21
CA GLN A 39 -2.29 13.00 0.98
C GLN A 39 -1.15 12.26 1.69
N VAL A 40 -0.25 11.61 0.95
CA VAL A 40 0.91 10.95 1.56
C VAL A 40 1.83 11.96 2.23
N ALA A 41 2.05 13.13 1.60
CA ALA A 41 2.85 14.20 2.20
C ALA A 41 2.19 14.76 3.48
N GLN A 42 0.88 15.03 3.43
CA GLN A 42 0.14 15.50 4.61
C GLN A 42 0.17 14.46 5.75
N ALA A 43 -0.09 13.19 5.45
CA ALA A 43 -0.02 12.13 6.44
C ALA A 43 1.38 12.00 7.05
N TYR A 44 2.45 12.19 6.25
CA TYR A 44 3.82 12.23 6.77
C TYR A 44 4.04 13.38 7.76
N ASP A 45 3.57 14.58 7.43
CA ASP A 45 3.69 15.75 8.31
C ASP A 45 2.91 15.58 9.62
N GLU A 46 1.72 15.00 9.56
CA GLU A 46 0.92 14.66 10.74
C GLU A 46 1.63 13.61 11.61
N LEU A 47 2.09 12.51 11.01
CA LEU A 47 2.78 11.44 11.71
C LEU A 47 4.08 11.93 12.39
N ARG A 48 4.91 12.68 11.66
CA ARG A 48 6.17 13.19 12.22
C ARG A 48 5.92 14.21 13.34
N GLY A 49 4.86 15.01 13.23
CA GLY A 49 4.46 15.96 14.27
C GLY A 49 4.01 15.28 15.57
N GLN A 50 3.29 14.16 15.46
CA GLN A 50 2.86 13.37 16.61
C GLN A 50 4.04 12.68 17.33
N VAL A 51 5.04 12.21 16.58
CA VAL A 51 6.18 11.45 17.13
C VAL A 51 7.38 12.35 17.46
N GLY A 52 7.42 13.58 16.96
CA GLY A 52 8.55 14.51 17.15
C GLY A 52 9.76 14.19 16.25
N VAL A 53 9.52 13.62 15.07
CA VAL A 53 10.57 13.24 14.11
C VAL A 53 10.90 14.42 13.19
N ALA A 54 12.19 14.65 12.92
CA ALA A 54 12.64 15.71 12.02
C ALA A 54 12.16 15.48 10.57
N ASP A 55 12.02 16.58 9.82
CA ASP A 55 11.64 16.49 8.41
C ASP A 55 12.68 15.68 7.61
N GLY A 56 12.22 14.95 6.60
CA GLY A 56 13.02 14.04 5.79
C GLY A 56 13.29 12.67 6.41
N GLN A 57 13.10 12.48 7.73
CA GLN A 57 13.38 11.21 8.40
C GLN A 57 12.18 10.25 8.36
N PRO A 58 12.40 8.92 8.28
CA PRO A 58 11.34 7.93 8.46
C PRO A 58 10.66 8.07 9.82
N VAL A 59 9.34 7.83 9.87
CA VAL A 59 8.57 7.89 11.12
C VAL A 59 8.35 6.49 11.68
N GLY A 60 9.17 6.12 12.67
CA GLY A 60 9.06 4.85 13.37
C GLY A 60 9.38 3.63 12.50
N ARG A 61 8.83 2.48 12.88
CA ARG A 61 8.90 1.25 12.07
C ARG A 61 7.53 0.99 11.44
N LEU A 62 7.54 0.75 10.14
CA LEU A 62 6.37 0.21 9.45
C LEU A 62 6.20 -1.26 9.86
N ASN A 63 5.32 -1.50 10.83
CA ASN A 63 4.92 -2.84 11.25
C ASN A 63 3.66 -3.24 10.48
N ALA A 64 3.82 -3.60 9.21
CA ALA A 64 2.75 -4.16 8.39
C ALA A 64 3.16 -5.55 7.93
N THR A 65 2.49 -6.58 8.47
CA THR A 65 2.72 -7.95 8.01
C THR A 65 1.83 -8.18 6.79
N LEU A 66 2.43 -8.27 5.60
CA LEU A 66 1.73 -8.77 4.42
C LEU A 66 1.63 -10.29 4.50
N LEU A 67 0.39 -10.79 4.51
CA LEU A 67 0.11 -12.21 4.70
C LEU A 67 -0.14 -12.94 3.39
N GLY A 68 -0.78 -12.27 2.43
CA GLY A 68 -1.11 -12.90 1.16
C GLY A 68 -1.74 -11.95 0.17
N TYR A 69 -2.16 -12.52 -0.96
CA TYR A 69 -2.78 -11.80 -2.05
C TYR A 69 -3.91 -12.62 -2.67
N ARG A 70 -4.83 -11.93 -3.35
CA ARG A 70 -5.84 -12.55 -4.20
C ARG A 70 -5.96 -11.76 -5.49
N ILE A 71 -5.84 -12.42 -6.63
CA ILE A 71 -6.10 -11.79 -7.94
C ILE A 71 -7.62 -11.62 -8.08
N VAL A 72 -8.05 -10.40 -8.39
CA VAL A 72 -9.44 -10.06 -8.70
C VAL A 72 -9.66 -10.14 -10.20
N SER A 73 -8.75 -9.54 -10.97
CA SER A 73 -8.72 -9.63 -12.43
C SER A 73 -7.28 -9.51 -12.94
N TYR A 74 -7.04 -10.06 -14.13
CA TYR A 74 -5.74 -10.05 -14.79
C TYR A 74 -5.93 -9.91 -16.30
N THR A 75 -5.18 -8.98 -16.87
CA THR A 75 -4.88 -8.88 -18.30
C THR A 75 -3.37 -8.69 -18.45
N ASP A 76 -2.87 -8.70 -19.69
CA ASP A 76 -1.46 -8.43 -19.97
C ASP A 76 -1.06 -7.00 -19.56
N ASP A 77 -2.00 -6.06 -19.59
CA ASP A 77 -1.77 -4.64 -19.30
C ASP A 77 -2.15 -4.22 -17.88
N GLU A 78 -3.06 -4.92 -17.20
CA GLU A 78 -3.60 -4.50 -15.91
C GLU A 78 -3.89 -5.68 -14.98
N VAL A 79 -3.57 -5.50 -13.70
CA VAL A 79 -3.90 -6.47 -12.64
C VAL A 79 -4.61 -5.75 -11.51
N ALA A 80 -5.80 -6.23 -11.16
CA ALA A 80 -6.45 -5.88 -9.91
C ALA A 80 -6.23 -7.01 -8.91
N LEU A 81 -5.73 -6.68 -7.73
CA LEU A 81 -5.46 -7.63 -6.66
C LEU A 81 -5.89 -7.08 -5.30
N ARG A 82 -6.15 -7.98 -4.37
CA ARG A 82 -6.33 -7.67 -2.96
C ARG A 82 -5.11 -8.14 -2.18
N LEU A 83 -4.57 -7.27 -1.34
CA LEU A 83 -3.47 -7.58 -0.43
C LEU A 83 -4.03 -7.79 0.97
N LEU A 84 -3.75 -8.95 1.58
CA LEU A 84 -4.09 -9.23 2.97
C LEU A 84 -2.96 -8.74 3.86
N THR A 85 -3.28 -7.89 4.82
CA THR A 85 -2.36 -7.40 5.85
C THR A 85 -2.93 -7.62 7.23
N GLU A 86 -2.04 -7.87 8.17
CA GLU A 86 -2.35 -7.85 9.59
C GLU A 86 -2.03 -6.46 10.15
N ALA A 87 -3.02 -5.82 10.77
CA ALA A 87 -2.85 -4.59 11.51
C ALA A 87 -3.00 -4.86 13.01
N SER A 88 -2.08 -4.36 13.82
CA SER A 88 -2.22 -4.41 15.28
C SER A 88 -3.34 -3.46 15.73
N GLY A 89 -4.44 -3.99 16.26
CA GLY A 89 -5.48 -3.17 16.87
C GLY A 89 -5.05 -2.64 18.24
N GLY A 90 -5.54 -1.45 18.62
CA GLY A 90 -5.19 -0.79 19.89
C GLY A 90 -5.54 -1.58 21.16
N SER A 91 -6.35 -2.64 21.05
CA SER A 91 -6.76 -3.55 22.14
C SER A 91 -5.93 -4.84 22.23
N GLY A 92 -4.85 -4.99 21.45
CA GLY A 92 -4.05 -6.22 21.40
C GLY A 92 -4.64 -7.34 20.52
N SER A 93 -5.77 -7.07 19.84
CA SER A 93 -6.34 -7.94 18.82
C SER A 93 -5.80 -7.56 17.45
N SER A 94 -5.29 -8.54 16.69
CA SER A 94 -4.94 -8.36 15.29
C SER A 94 -6.20 -8.22 14.43
N LEU A 95 -6.22 -7.24 13.54
CA LEU A 95 -7.25 -7.07 12.53
C LEU A 95 -6.67 -7.46 11.17
N MET A 96 -7.34 -8.40 10.50
CA MET A 96 -7.04 -8.74 9.12
C MET A 96 -7.75 -7.76 8.19
N VAL A 97 -6.98 -7.06 7.36
CA VAL A 97 -7.52 -6.09 6.40
C VAL A 97 -7.04 -6.41 4.99
N SER A 98 -7.95 -6.30 4.04
CA SER A 98 -7.70 -6.44 2.61
C SER A 98 -7.70 -5.08 1.96
N THR A 99 -6.64 -4.74 1.23
CA THR A 99 -6.58 -3.54 0.40
C THR A 99 -6.65 -3.91 -1.08
N GLU A 100 -7.63 -3.39 -1.81
CA GLU A 100 -7.65 -3.51 -3.27
C GLU A 100 -6.62 -2.56 -3.90
N VAL A 101 -5.82 -3.10 -4.82
CA VAL A 101 -4.75 -2.42 -5.52
C VAL A 101 -4.87 -2.75 -6.99
N ARG A 102 -4.65 -1.75 -7.85
CA ARG A 102 -4.60 -1.94 -9.29
C ARG A 102 -3.24 -1.50 -9.81
N VAL A 103 -2.59 -2.34 -10.60
CA VAL A 103 -1.34 -2.01 -11.26
C VAL A 103 -1.51 -2.14 -12.76
N ARG A 104 -0.84 -1.27 -13.51
CA ARG A 104 -0.85 -1.25 -14.97
C ARG A 104 0.58 -1.30 -15.50
N TRP A 105 0.79 -2.07 -16.56
CA TRP A 105 2.04 -2.11 -17.30
C TRP A 105 2.26 -0.80 -18.06
N THR A 106 3.44 -0.19 -17.93
CA THR A 106 3.81 1.08 -18.59
C THR A 106 4.89 0.89 -19.64
N ASP A 107 4.81 -0.21 -20.39
CA ASP A 107 5.80 -0.67 -21.38
C ASP A 107 7.16 -1.12 -20.80
N SER A 108 7.55 -0.61 -19.63
CA SER A 108 8.83 -0.92 -18.98
C SER A 108 8.72 -1.50 -17.56
N ASP A 109 7.67 -1.17 -16.83
CA ASP A 109 7.46 -1.62 -15.44
C ASP A 109 5.96 -1.63 -15.10
N TRP A 110 5.60 -2.26 -13.97
CA TRP A 110 4.27 -2.12 -13.39
C TRP A 110 4.20 -0.84 -12.55
N ALA A 111 3.20 0.00 -12.81
CA ALA A 111 2.89 1.18 -12.02
C ALA A 111 1.56 1.01 -11.28
N LEU A 112 1.47 1.55 -10.06
CA LEU A 112 0.22 1.63 -9.31
C LEU A 112 -0.72 2.64 -9.97
N LEU A 113 -1.95 2.22 -10.25
CA LEU A 113 -3.05 3.14 -10.50
C LEU A 113 -3.49 3.72 -9.15
N ALA A 114 -3.37 5.04 -9.01
CA ALA A 114 -3.78 5.73 -7.79
C ALA A 114 -5.24 5.41 -7.47
N PRO A 115 -5.56 5.05 -6.21
CA PRO A 115 -6.93 4.78 -5.80
C PRO A 115 -7.77 6.07 -5.87
N ALA A 116 -9.08 5.90 -5.98
CA ALA A 116 -10.01 7.03 -6.07
C ALA A 116 -9.82 8.00 -4.89
N GLY A 117 -9.69 9.29 -5.19
CA GLY A 117 -9.44 10.32 -4.18
C GLY A 117 -8.04 10.31 -3.57
N GLY A 118 -7.13 9.46 -4.07
CA GLY A 118 -5.72 9.42 -3.67
C GLY A 118 -5.40 8.64 -2.40
N THR A 119 -6.40 8.01 -1.76
CA THR A 119 -6.24 7.24 -0.52
C THR A 119 -6.68 5.79 -0.70
N PHE A 120 -6.06 4.88 0.06
CA PHE A 120 -6.51 3.49 0.16
C PHE A 120 -7.71 3.30 1.08
N ASP A 121 -8.17 4.31 1.81
CA ASP A 121 -9.24 4.15 2.82
C ASP A 121 -10.53 3.55 2.24
N GLN A 122 -10.89 3.95 1.02
CA GLN A 122 -12.05 3.41 0.31
C GLN A 122 -11.79 2.03 -0.34
N ALA A 123 -10.53 1.61 -0.40
CA ALA A 123 -10.08 0.33 -0.94
C ALA A 123 -9.81 -0.72 0.16
N VAL A 124 -9.94 -0.36 1.44
CA VAL A 124 -9.71 -1.23 2.59
C VAL A 124 -11.01 -1.90 3.03
N THR A 125 -10.93 -3.18 3.36
CA THR A 125 -12.06 -3.95 3.91
C THR A 125 -11.56 -4.89 5.00
N VAL A 126 -12.29 -4.98 6.12
CA VAL A 126 -12.03 -5.97 7.16
C VAL A 126 -12.30 -7.37 6.64
N VAL A 127 -11.37 -8.30 6.88
CA VAL A 127 -11.49 -9.71 6.51
C VAL A 127 -11.73 -10.52 7.78
N LEU A 128 -12.85 -11.24 7.84
CA LEU A 128 -13.11 -12.17 8.94
C LEU A 128 -12.36 -13.48 8.71
N ASP A 129 -11.96 -14.16 9.79
CA ASP A 129 -11.19 -15.40 9.79
C ASP A 129 -11.56 -16.44 8.72
N PRO A 130 -12.83 -16.83 8.49
CA PRO A 130 -13.14 -17.83 7.48
C PRO A 130 -12.74 -17.39 6.06
N TYR A 131 -12.66 -16.08 5.79
CA TYR A 131 -12.35 -15.52 4.48
C TYR A 131 -10.86 -15.26 4.25
N THR A 132 -10.01 -15.39 5.28
CA THR A 132 -8.55 -15.27 5.13
C THR A 132 -7.97 -16.37 4.22
N SER A 133 -8.60 -17.55 4.23
CA SER A 133 -8.25 -18.71 3.38
C SER A 133 -8.42 -18.45 1.86
N MET A 134 -9.11 -17.37 1.48
CA MET A 134 -9.28 -16.96 0.07
C MET A 134 -8.03 -16.26 -0.50
N PHE A 135 -7.03 -16.00 0.32
CA PHE A 135 -5.79 -15.34 -0.07
C PHE A 135 -4.67 -16.37 -0.21
N LEU A 136 -3.92 -16.28 -1.31
CA LEU A 136 -2.70 -17.04 -1.51
C LEU A 136 -1.59 -16.44 -0.65
N PRO A 137 -0.91 -17.24 0.19
CA PRO A 137 0.15 -16.72 1.03
C PRO A 137 1.34 -16.26 0.18
N PHE A 138 2.08 -15.26 0.68
CA PHE A 138 3.40 -14.98 0.13
C PHE A 138 4.36 -16.11 0.55
N SER A 139 4.74 -16.96 -0.40
CA SER A 139 5.80 -17.94 -0.18
C SER A 139 7.16 -17.27 -0.34
N ALA A 140 8.11 -17.58 0.55
CA ALA A 140 9.51 -17.26 0.30
C ALA A 140 9.93 -17.96 -1.00
N GLY A 141 10.47 -17.21 -1.95
CA GLY A 141 11.09 -17.79 -3.14
C GLY A 141 12.20 -18.76 -2.70
N ARG A 142 12.20 -19.97 -3.28
CA ARG A 142 13.34 -20.89 -3.15
C ARG A 142 14.54 -20.37 -3.91
#